data_AF-A0A4Q6BDI7-F1
#
_entry.id   AF-A0A4Q6BDI7-F1
#
_cell.length_a   1.000
_cell.length_b   1.000
_cell.length_c   1.000
_cell.angle_alpha   90.00
_cell.angle_beta   90.00
_cell.angle_gamma   90.00
#
_symmetry.space_group_name_H-M   'P 1'
#
loop_
_entity.id
_entity.type
_entity.pdbx_description
1 polymer ?
#
loop_
_entity_poly.entity_id
_entity_poly.type
_entity_poly.pdbx_seq_one_letter_code
_entity_poly.pdbx_strand_id
1 'polypeptide(L)'
;MKALPLILGLLASCSFLQAQFIRSAEYFFNTDPGYGNGVAIPLAQAGKYIVLQAAIPVSDLLPGLHNLYVRTQNNRGYWSLPESRLVYVAAVSGFAAPDLVAMEYFFDKDPGIGNGQQVSITENNTSDSRNILINLEDLEPGFHQLYIRVRNAGGYWSVSEARRFFVSGAVTTEVPAAEYFFDTDPGHGGGTPLQLLAGDSVHLVAEVELPFTQPGIHYMYVRTRSAEGVWSLVESRVLYVVHPVKIGAITAAEYFFDTDPGFGS
;
A
#
# COMPACT_ATOMS: atom_id res chain seq x y z
N MET A 1 18.29 -54.42 7.94
CA MET A 1 18.44 -53.30 8.88
C MET A 1 17.32 -52.31 8.59
N LYS A 2 16.47 -52.01 9.58
CA LYS A 2 15.27 -51.17 9.42
C LYS A 2 15.68 -49.69 9.52
N ALA A 3 15.35 -48.88 8.52
CA ALA A 3 15.60 -47.44 8.55
C ALA A 3 14.60 -46.77 9.50
N LEU A 4 15.10 -46.02 10.49
CA LEU A 4 14.29 -45.11 11.31
C LEU A 4 14.25 -43.74 10.61
N PRO A 5 13.08 -43.19 10.26
CA PRO A 5 12.98 -41.80 9.83
C PRO A 5 13.04 -40.89 11.07
N LEU A 6 14.04 -40.00 11.13
CA LEU A 6 14.09 -38.91 12.09
C LEU A 6 13.16 -37.79 11.56
N ILE A 7 11.99 -37.65 12.16
CA ILE A 7 11.09 -36.53 11.89
C ILE A 7 11.61 -35.33 12.70
N LEU A 8 12.32 -34.43 12.03
CA LEU A 8 12.73 -33.16 12.61
C LEU A 8 11.53 -32.20 12.55
N GLY A 9 10.81 -32.09 13.66
CA GLY A 9 9.72 -31.12 13.82
C GLY A 9 10.26 -29.71 13.88
N LEU A 10 10.32 -29.02 12.74
CA LEU A 10 10.55 -27.58 12.69
C LEU A 10 9.30 -26.90 13.26
N LEU A 11 9.37 -26.39 14.49
CA LEU A 11 8.40 -25.40 14.97
C LEU A 11 8.55 -24.15 14.11
N ALA A 12 7.75 -24.06 13.05
CA ALA A 12 7.54 -22.82 12.33
C ALA A 12 6.82 -21.87 13.30
N SER A 13 7.58 -20.98 13.93
CA SER A 13 7.00 -19.77 14.53
C SER A 13 6.40 -18.97 13.38
N CYS A 14 5.13 -19.25 13.10
CA CYS A 14 4.32 -18.56 12.11
C CYS A 14 4.16 -17.12 12.61
N SER A 15 5.10 -16.27 12.24
CA SER A 15 4.96 -14.83 12.40
C SER A 15 3.91 -14.43 11.40
N PHE A 16 2.66 -14.29 11.83
CA PHE A 16 1.61 -13.75 10.99
C PHE A 16 2.07 -12.36 10.54
N LEU A 17 2.49 -12.24 9.29
CA LEU A 17 2.58 -10.97 8.59
C LEU A 17 1.16 -10.43 8.53
N GLN A 18 0.73 -9.71 9.57
CA GLN A 18 -0.52 -8.97 9.50
C GLN A 18 -0.32 -7.85 8.49
N ALA A 19 -1.07 -7.91 7.40
CA ALA A 19 -1.19 -6.81 6.46
C ALA A 19 -1.50 -5.52 7.24
N GLN A 20 -0.84 -4.42 6.88
CA GLN A 20 -1.12 -3.13 7.49
C GLN A 20 -2.56 -2.72 7.16
N PHE A 21 -3.35 -2.44 8.20
CA PHE A 21 -4.72 -1.97 8.06
C PHE A 21 -4.97 -0.79 8.98
N ILE A 22 -5.98 0.01 8.67
CA ILE A 22 -6.42 1.14 9.48
C ILE A 22 -7.30 0.62 10.61
N ARG A 23 -6.93 0.93 11.86
CA ARG A 23 -7.58 0.43 13.07
C ARG A 23 -8.41 1.51 13.78
N SER A 24 -8.07 2.77 13.62
CA SER A 24 -8.72 3.89 14.31
C SER A 24 -8.61 5.17 13.48
N ALA A 25 -9.50 6.12 13.75
CA ALA A 25 -9.49 7.46 13.18
C ALA A 25 -9.93 8.47 14.23
N GLU A 26 -9.46 9.71 14.11
CA GLU A 26 -9.87 10.82 14.97
C GLU A 26 -9.97 12.12 14.16
N TYR A 27 -10.77 13.05 14.68
CA TYR A 27 -10.87 14.42 14.16
C TYR A 27 -10.61 15.48 15.22
N PHE A 28 -10.28 16.68 14.78
CA PHE A 28 -10.13 17.87 15.62
C PHE A 28 -10.33 19.14 14.80
N PHE A 29 -10.65 20.25 15.47
CA PHE A 29 -10.79 21.56 14.83
C PHE A 29 -9.63 22.48 15.17
N ASN A 30 -9.10 23.16 14.16
CA ASN A 30 -8.11 24.24 14.21
C ASN A 30 -6.73 23.88 14.78
N THR A 31 -6.64 23.36 16.00
CA THR A 31 -5.38 23.07 16.70
C THR A 31 -5.25 21.57 16.91
N ASP A 32 -4.10 21.00 16.53
CA ASP A 32 -3.81 19.58 16.74
C ASP A 32 -3.61 19.30 18.24
N PRO A 33 -4.43 18.43 18.87
CA PRO A 33 -4.32 18.08 20.28
C PRO A 33 -3.18 17.06 20.55
N GLY A 34 -2.47 16.63 19.52
CA GLY A 34 -1.50 15.53 19.57
C GLY A 34 -2.15 14.16 19.36
N TYR A 35 -1.33 13.21 18.94
CA TYR A 35 -1.75 11.87 18.52
C TYR A 35 -2.57 11.13 19.59
N GLY A 36 -3.80 10.72 19.24
CA GLY A 36 -4.69 9.99 20.14
C GLY A 36 -5.48 10.85 21.12
N ASN A 37 -5.34 12.19 21.03
CA ASN A 37 -6.08 13.15 21.85
C ASN A 37 -7.20 13.86 21.06
N GLY A 38 -7.43 13.46 19.80
CA GLY A 38 -8.56 13.94 19.01
C GLY A 38 -9.87 13.28 19.44
N VAL A 39 -10.97 13.71 18.84
CA VAL A 39 -12.27 13.06 19.02
C VAL A 39 -12.32 11.83 18.12
N ALA A 40 -12.54 10.66 18.72
CA ALA A 40 -12.55 9.39 18.00
C ALA A 40 -13.68 9.33 16.95
N ILE A 41 -13.35 8.87 15.75
CA ILE A 41 -14.32 8.50 14.71
C ILE A 41 -14.52 6.98 14.76
N PRO A 42 -15.72 6.48 15.06
CA PRO A 42 -16.00 5.05 15.03
C PRO A 42 -15.79 4.47 13.63
N LEU A 43 -15.10 3.34 13.53
CA LEU A 43 -14.98 2.57 12.30
C LEU A 43 -16.00 1.43 12.31
N ALA A 44 -16.73 1.26 11.21
CA ALA A 44 -17.60 0.09 11.03
C ALA A 44 -16.78 -1.21 10.94
N GLN A 45 -15.64 -1.16 10.25
CA GLN A 45 -14.70 -2.26 10.14
C GLN A 45 -13.28 -1.71 9.94
N ALA A 46 -12.30 -2.34 10.59
CA ALA A 46 -10.89 -2.09 10.33
C ALA A 46 -10.47 -2.78 9.03
N GLY A 47 -9.67 -2.11 8.20
CA GLY A 47 -9.34 -2.64 6.87
C GLY A 47 -8.23 -1.86 6.17
N LYS A 48 -7.75 -2.41 5.05
CA LYS A 48 -6.78 -1.73 4.17
C LYS A 48 -7.35 -0.42 3.62
N TYR A 49 -8.67 -0.40 3.39
CA TYR A 49 -9.47 0.78 3.06
C TYR A 49 -10.61 0.87 4.06
N ILE A 50 -10.96 2.09 4.46
CA ILE A 50 -12.09 2.35 5.35
C ILE A 50 -12.96 3.45 4.75
N VAL A 51 -14.26 3.41 5.06
CA VAL A 51 -15.17 4.53 4.81
C VAL A 51 -15.47 5.17 6.15
N LEU A 52 -15.15 6.46 6.27
CA LEU A 52 -15.48 7.25 7.46
C LEU A 52 -16.83 7.91 7.25
N GLN A 53 -17.83 7.45 7.99
CA GLN A 53 -19.15 8.08 8.03
C GLN A 53 -19.44 8.47 9.48
N ALA A 54 -19.35 9.77 9.77
CA ALA A 54 -19.54 10.31 11.11
C ALA A 54 -20.28 11.64 11.08
N ALA A 55 -21.21 11.81 12.02
CA ALA A 55 -21.78 13.11 12.31
C ALA A 55 -20.78 13.89 13.18
N ILE A 56 -20.29 15.01 12.67
CA ILE A 56 -19.33 15.87 13.37
C ILE A 56 -20.10 17.06 13.97
N PRO A 57 -20.31 17.11 15.29
CA PRO A 57 -20.98 18.23 15.92
C PRO A 57 -20.14 19.51 15.77
N VAL A 58 -20.81 20.61 15.45
CA VAL A 58 -20.20 21.95 15.33
C VAL A 58 -20.82 22.96 16.30
N SER A 59 -21.65 22.50 17.25
CA SER A 59 -22.37 23.35 18.20
C SER A 59 -21.45 24.18 19.10
N ASP A 60 -20.25 23.66 19.36
CA ASP A 60 -19.28 24.28 20.26
C ASP A 60 -18.30 25.21 19.51
N LEU A 61 -18.46 25.34 18.19
CA LEU A 61 -17.68 26.25 17.37
C LEU A 61 -18.37 27.61 17.30
N LEU A 62 -17.57 28.68 17.46
CA LEU A 62 -18.03 30.02 17.17
C LEU A 62 -18.34 30.15 15.67
N PRO A 63 -19.19 31.11 15.27
CA PRO A 63 -19.37 31.41 13.86
C PRO A 63 -18.06 31.86 13.19
N GLY A 64 -17.79 31.35 11.99
CA GLY A 64 -16.59 31.67 11.24
C GLY A 64 -16.00 30.50 10.47
N LEU A 65 -14.77 30.68 9.97
CA LEU A 65 -14.01 29.64 9.28
C LEU A 65 -13.23 28.79 10.28
N HIS A 66 -13.34 27.48 10.15
CA HIS A 66 -12.65 26.47 10.94
C HIS A 66 -11.98 25.46 10.02
N ASN A 67 -10.81 24.94 10.40
CA ASN A 67 -10.21 23.79 9.75
C ASN A 67 -10.59 22.52 10.51
N LEU A 68 -11.34 21.64 9.88
CA LEU A 68 -11.55 20.27 10.34
C LEU A 68 -10.37 19.43 9.88
N TYR A 69 -9.73 18.73 10.80
CA TYR A 69 -8.67 17.78 10.51
C TYR A 69 -9.13 16.36 10.82
N VAL A 70 -8.74 15.39 10.00
CA VAL A 70 -8.98 13.96 10.22
C VAL A 70 -7.67 13.21 10.01
N ARG A 71 -7.33 12.31 10.92
CA ARG A 71 -6.21 11.38 10.74
C ARG A 71 -6.58 9.96 11.14
N THR A 72 -5.83 9.01 10.59
CA THR A 72 -6.04 7.58 10.83
C THR A 72 -4.82 6.96 11.50
N GLN A 73 -5.02 5.87 12.23
CA GLN A 73 -3.95 5.10 12.85
C GLN A 73 -3.99 3.66 12.33
N ASN A 74 -2.83 3.13 11.98
CA ASN A 74 -2.71 1.75 11.52
C ASN A 74 -2.67 0.76 12.70
N ASN A 75 -2.76 -0.54 12.38
CA ASN A 75 -2.67 -1.63 13.36
C ASN A 75 -1.33 -1.71 14.13
N ARG A 76 -0.29 -1.00 13.68
CA ARG A 76 1.02 -0.86 14.35
C ARG A 76 1.10 0.36 15.27
N GLY A 77 0.02 1.14 15.38
CA GLY A 77 -0.06 2.31 16.25
C GLY A 77 0.49 3.61 15.64
N TYR A 78 0.93 3.62 14.39
CA TYR A 78 1.40 4.83 13.72
C TYR A 78 0.23 5.63 13.16
N TRP A 79 0.24 6.94 13.43
CA TRP A 79 -0.73 7.90 12.92
C TRP A 79 -0.32 8.46 11.56
N SER A 80 -1.31 8.71 10.70
CA SER A 80 -1.12 9.44 9.45
C SER A 80 -0.92 10.94 9.71
N LEU A 81 -0.43 11.65 8.70
CA LEU A 81 -0.64 13.10 8.61
C LEU A 81 -2.15 13.39 8.55
N PRO A 82 -2.61 14.49 9.14
CA PRO A 82 -4.02 14.87 9.06
C PRO A 82 -4.39 15.41 7.68
N GLU A 83 -5.53 14.96 7.15
CA GLU A 83 -6.23 15.61 6.04
C GLU A 83 -7.07 16.75 6.60
N SER A 84 -7.02 17.94 5.99
CA SER A 84 -7.76 19.12 6.43
C SER A 84 -8.85 19.54 5.47
N ARG A 85 -9.98 20.02 6.00
CA ARG A 85 -11.07 20.67 5.26
C ARG A 85 -11.48 21.96 5.93
N LEU A 86 -11.64 23.00 5.13
CA LEU A 86 -12.18 24.27 5.61
C LEU A 86 -13.71 24.13 5.75
N VAL A 87 -14.24 24.51 6.90
CA VAL A 87 -15.66 24.48 7.26
C VAL A 87 -16.07 25.88 7.69
N TYR A 88 -17.18 26.38 7.17
CA TYR A 88 -17.76 27.63 7.62
C TYR A 88 -18.95 27.36 8.54
N VAL A 89 -18.87 27.81 9.79
CA VAL A 89 -19.95 27.76 10.78
C VAL A 89 -20.71 29.07 10.71
N ALA A 90 -21.97 29.03 10.27
CA ALA A 90 -22.78 30.23 10.11
C ALA A 90 -23.29 30.77 11.46
N ALA A 91 -23.34 32.10 11.59
CA ALA A 91 -23.72 32.80 12.83
C ALA A 91 -25.22 32.76 13.16
N VAL A 92 -26.04 32.12 12.33
CA VAL A 92 -27.49 32.34 12.33
C VAL A 92 -28.24 31.02 12.28
N SER A 93 -28.94 30.73 13.38
CA SER A 93 -30.10 29.84 13.37
C SER A 93 -31.24 30.59 12.68
N GLY A 94 -31.68 30.16 11.48
CA GLY A 94 -32.89 30.72 10.85
C GLY A 94 -32.84 30.99 9.35
N PHE A 95 -31.70 30.88 8.68
CA PHE A 95 -31.71 30.69 7.23
C PHE A 95 -31.93 29.21 6.96
N ALA A 96 -33.12 28.86 6.46
CA ALA A 96 -33.23 27.62 5.71
C ALA A 96 -32.30 27.79 4.50
N ALA A 97 -31.21 27.01 4.45
CA ALA A 97 -30.39 26.99 3.26
C ALA A 97 -31.31 26.63 2.08
N PRO A 98 -31.23 27.35 0.96
CA PRO A 98 -32.10 27.05 -0.17
C PRO A 98 -31.84 25.62 -0.64
N ASP A 99 -32.91 24.90 -0.95
CA ASP A 99 -32.81 23.51 -1.39
C ASP A 99 -31.85 23.40 -2.56
N LEU A 100 -31.02 22.36 -2.53
CA LEU A 100 -30.22 22.00 -3.70
C LEU A 100 -31.18 21.47 -4.77
N VAL A 101 -31.03 21.94 -6.01
CA VAL A 101 -31.88 21.56 -7.16
C VAL A 101 -31.09 20.92 -8.31
N ALA A 102 -29.77 21.05 -8.34
CA ALA A 102 -28.91 20.37 -9.29
C ALA A 102 -27.50 20.16 -8.73
N MET A 103 -26.79 19.20 -9.28
CA MET A 103 -25.37 18.96 -9.03
C MET A 103 -24.71 18.57 -10.34
N GLU A 104 -23.51 19.06 -10.60
CA GLU A 104 -22.71 18.62 -11.75
C GLU A 104 -21.24 18.45 -11.38
N TYR A 105 -20.57 17.58 -12.13
CA TYR A 105 -19.13 17.37 -12.03
C TYR A 105 -18.45 17.46 -13.39
N PHE A 106 -17.14 17.70 -13.35
CA PHE A 106 -16.27 17.72 -14.53
C PHE A 106 -14.82 17.44 -14.14
N PHE A 107 -14.00 17.06 -15.11
CA PHE A 107 -12.57 16.82 -14.93
C PHE A 107 -11.74 17.91 -15.58
N ASP A 108 -10.71 18.36 -14.87
CA ASP A 108 -9.61 19.22 -15.31
C ASP A 108 -10.01 20.63 -15.80
N LYS A 109 -10.83 20.73 -16.85
CA LYS A 109 -11.28 21.98 -17.46
C LYS A 109 -12.78 22.18 -17.22
N ASP A 110 -13.14 23.35 -16.69
CA ASP A 110 -14.54 23.75 -16.50
C ASP A 110 -15.24 23.94 -17.86
N PRO A 111 -16.32 23.18 -18.15
CA PRO A 111 -17.09 23.31 -19.40
C PRO A 111 -18.04 24.53 -19.40
N GLY A 112 -18.05 25.31 -18.31
CA GLY A 112 -19.00 26.38 -18.08
C GLY A 112 -20.24 25.90 -17.32
N ILE A 113 -20.89 26.87 -16.66
CA ILE A 113 -22.03 26.65 -15.75
C ILE A 113 -23.17 25.88 -16.43
N GLY A 114 -23.58 24.75 -15.87
CA GLY A 114 -24.67 23.93 -16.38
C GLY A 114 -24.29 22.99 -17.52
N ASN A 115 -23.01 22.96 -17.93
CA ASN A 115 -22.50 22.11 -19.00
C ASN A 115 -21.67 20.92 -18.46
N GLY A 116 -21.65 20.70 -17.15
CA GLY A 116 -21.00 19.54 -16.54
C GLY A 116 -21.83 18.26 -16.67
N GLN A 117 -21.24 17.13 -16.27
CA GLN A 117 -21.98 15.88 -16.14
C GLN A 117 -22.93 15.98 -14.95
N GLN A 118 -24.23 15.81 -15.21
CA GLN A 118 -25.27 16.00 -14.19
C GLN A 118 -25.32 14.82 -13.22
N VAL A 119 -25.46 15.13 -11.94
CA VAL A 119 -25.72 14.17 -10.86
C VAL A 119 -27.13 14.42 -10.36
N SER A 120 -27.96 13.36 -10.38
CA SER A 120 -29.33 13.44 -9.86
C SER A 120 -29.30 13.82 -8.38
N ILE A 121 -30.00 14.88 -8.01
CA ILE A 121 -30.21 15.29 -6.62
C ILE A 121 -31.54 14.76 -6.08
N THR A 122 -31.64 14.42 -4.80
CA THR A 122 -32.95 14.15 -4.17
C THR A 122 -33.53 15.50 -3.73
N GLU A 123 -34.74 15.82 -4.18
CA GLU A 123 -35.35 17.14 -3.96
C GLU A 123 -35.55 17.46 -2.47
N ASN A 124 -35.55 18.77 -2.15
CA ASN A 124 -35.90 19.35 -0.85
C ASN A 124 -34.94 19.04 0.31
N ASN A 125 -33.63 19.09 0.05
CA ASN A 125 -32.66 19.06 1.14
C ASN A 125 -31.59 20.15 1.00
N THR A 126 -31.18 20.66 2.14
CA THR A 126 -30.11 21.66 2.31
C THR A 126 -28.71 21.05 2.24
N SER A 127 -28.64 19.72 2.29
CA SER A 127 -27.41 18.94 2.16
C SER A 127 -27.72 17.61 1.48
N ASP A 128 -26.76 17.10 0.71
CA ASP A 128 -26.82 15.77 0.13
C ASP A 128 -25.56 15.01 0.54
N SER A 129 -25.74 13.95 1.35
CA SER A 129 -24.64 13.20 1.99
C SER A 129 -24.46 11.80 1.40
N ARG A 130 -25.05 11.53 0.23
CA ARG A 130 -24.94 10.22 -0.40
C ARG A 130 -23.60 10.02 -1.10
N ASN A 131 -23.29 8.75 -1.36
CA ASN A 131 -22.24 8.38 -2.30
C ASN A 131 -22.73 8.62 -3.73
N ILE A 132 -21.91 9.32 -4.52
CA ILE A 132 -22.14 9.50 -5.97
C ILE A 132 -21.14 8.61 -6.72
N LEU A 133 -21.63 7.93 -7.76
CA LEU A 133 -20.75 7.18 -8.66
C LEU A 133 -20.22 8.14 -9.72
N ILE A 134 -18.91 8.24 -9.84
CA ILE A 134 -18.24 9.07 -10.84
C ILE A 134 -17.57 8.14 -11.86
N ASN A 135 -17.95 8.25 -13.13
CA ASN A 135 -17.31 7.45 -14.19
C ASN A 135 -15.93 8.04 -14.52
N LEU A 136 -14.92 7.18 -14.59
CA LEU A 136 -13.52 7.51 -14.91
C LEU A 136 -13.06 6.90 -16.25
N GLU A 137 -13.92 6.20 -16.99
CA GLU A 137 -13.56 5.42 -18.20
C GLU A 137 -12.84 6.23 -19.29
N ASP A 138 -13.15 7.53 -19.41
CA ASP A 138 -12.57 8.40 -20.44
C ASP A 138 -11.28 9.13 -19.96
N LEU A 139 -10.75 8.78 -18.78
CA LEU A 139 -9.53 9.40 -18.26
C LEU A 139 -8.29 8.57 -18.56
N GLU A 140 -7.30 9.23 -19.14
CA GLU A 140 -5.98 8.65 -19.37
C GLU A 140 -5.22 8.40 -18.06
N PRO A 141 -4.20 7.53 -18.06
CA PRO A 141 -3.31 7.38 -16.92
C PRO A 141 -2.60 8.71 -16.57
N GLY A 142 -2.67 9.14 -15.32
CA GLY A 142 -2.07 10.39 -14.88
C GLY A 142 -2.78 11.08 -13.73
N PHE A 143 -2.35 12.31 -13.44
CA PHE A 143 -3.00 13.17 -12.46
C PHE A 143 -4.19 13.89 -13.09
N HIS A 144 -5.33 13.79 -12.43
CA HIS A 144 -6.57 14.47 -12.80
C HIS A 144 -7.14 15.24 -11.62
N GLN A 145 -7.99 16.22 -11.90
CA GLN A 145 -8.71 16.99 -10.90
C GLN A 145 -10.21 16.92 -11.16
N LEU A 146 -10.94 16.29 -10.24
CA LEU A 146 -12.39 16.27 -10.22
C LEU A 146 -12.89 17.57 -9.60
N TYR A 147 -13.87 18.20 -10.24
CA TYR A 147 -14.60 19.34 -9.71
C TYR A 147 -16.07 18.99 -9.56
N ILE A 148 -16.69 19.44 -8.47
CA ILE A 148 -18.13 19.29 -8.21
C ILE A 148 -18.69 20.65 -7.82
N ARG A 149 -19.85 21.01 -8.36
CA ARG A 149 -20.63 22.17 -7.92
C ARG A 149 -22.11 21.85 -7.86
N VAL A 150 -22.82 22.58 -7.01
CA VAL A 150 -24.27 22.42 -6.80
C VAL A 150 -25.02 23.70 -7.12
N ARG A 151 -26.27 23.58 -7.53
CA ARG A 151 -27.18 24.68 -7.78
C ARG A 151 -28.27 24.69 -6.72
N ASN A 152 -28.58 25.86 -6.18
CA ASN A 152 -29.71 26.03 -5.27
C ASN A 152 -31.01 26.38 -5.99
N ALA A 153 -32.14 26.32 -5.29
CA ALA A 153 -33.47 26.65 -5.81
C ALA A 153 -33.61 28.11 -6.29
N GLY A 154 -32.75 29.02 -5.80
CA GLY A 154 -32.63 30.39 -6.30
C GLY A 154 -31.93 30.50 -7.67
N GLY A 155 -31.45 29.38 -8.21
CA GLY A 155 -30.80 29.31 -9.52
C GLY A 155 -29.30 29.60 -9.50
N TYR A 156 -28.70 29.81 -8.32
CA TYR A 156 -27.28 30.13 -8.16
C TYR A 156 -26.44 28.86 -8.01
N TRP A 157 -25.30 28.82 -8.69
CA TRP A 157 -24.31 27.77 -8.55
C TRP A 157 -23.29 28.09 -7.46
N SER A 158 -22.86 27.06 -6.74
CA SER A 158 -21.75 27.16 -5.78
C SER A 158 -20.42 27.39 -6.50
N VAL A 159 -19.41 27.79 -5.73
CA VAL A 159 -18.02 27.54 -6.14
C VAL A 159 -17.79 26.03 -6.27
N SER A 160 -16.86 25.63 -7.14
CA SER A 160 -16.53 24.22 -7.32
C SER A 160 -15.62 23.72 -6.20
N GLU A 161 -15.97 22.61 -5.57
CA GLU A 161 -15.03 21.82 -4.75
C GLU A 161 -14.16 20.99 -5.71
N ALA A 162 -12.84 21.00 -5.50
CA ALA A 162 -11.91 20.26 -6.33
C ALA A 162 -11.15 19.19 -5.54
N ARG A 163 -10.95 18.02 -6.15
CA ARG A 163 -10.11 16.94 -5.62
C ARG A 163 -9.18 16.40 -6.68
N ARG A 164 -7.89 16.36 -6.35
CA ARG A 164 -6.87 15.73 -7.20
C ARG A 164 -6.77 14.26 -6.91
N PHE A 165 -6.65 13.44 -7.96
CA PHE A 165 -6.45 12.01 -7.87
C PHE A 165 -5.50 11.56 -8.99
N PHE A 166 -5.06 10.31 -8.90
CA PHE A 166 -4.21 9.69 -9.90
C PHE A 166 -4.92 8.47 -10.47
N VAL A 167 -5.05 8.42 -11.80
CA VAL A 167 -5.52 7.24 -12.54
C VAL A 167 -4.30 6.40 -12.85
N SER A 168 -4.20 5.22 -12.25
CA SER A 168 -3.18 4.24 -12.64
C SER A 168 -3.54 3.64 -13.99
N GLY A 169 -2.58 3.59 -14.91
CA GLY A 169 -2.74 2.75 -16.11
C GLY A 169 -2.90 1.28 -15.74
N ALA A 170 -3.39 0.48 -16.68
CA ALA A 170 -3.42 -0.96 -16.51
C ALA A 170 -1.98 -1.45 -16.24
N VAL A 171 -1.70 -1.82 -15.00
CA VAL A 171 -0.47 -2.52 -14.66
C VAL A 171 -0.71 -3.96 -15.11
N THR A 172 -0.16 -4.34 -16.27
CA THR A 172 0.03 -5.76 -16.54
C THR A 172 1.07 -6.23 -15.54
N THR A 173 0.62 -6.84 -14.44
CA THR A 173 1.45 -7.47 -13.41
C THR A 173 2.18 -8.72 -13.91
N GLU A 174 2.16 -8.97 -15.22
CA GLU A 174 2.97 -10.04 -15.81
C GLU A 174 4.44 -9.62 -15.77
N VAL A 175 5.20 -10.38 -14.99
CA VAL A 175 6.65 -10.46 -15.11
C VAL A 175 6.91 -11.60 -16.10
N PRO A 176 7.09 -11.34 -17.40
CA PRO A 176 7.25 -12.41 -18.39
C PRO A 176 8.55 -13.19 -18.25
N ALA A 177 9.57 -12.64 -17.59
CA ALA A 177 10.85 -13.30 -17.45
C ALA A 177 11.59 -12.88 -16.18
N ALA A 178 12.39 -13.81 -15.64
CA ALA A 178 13.40 -13.54 -14.63
C ALA A 178 14.68 -14.30 -14.99
N GLU A 179 15.81 -13.83 -14.47
CA GLU A 179 17.09 -14.53 -14.57
C GLU A 179 17.85 -14.45 -13.25
N TYR A 180 18.71 -15.43 -13.00
CA TYR A 180 19.63 -15.43 -11.87
C TYR A 180 21.08 -15.57 -12.33
N PHE A 181 22.01 -15.13 -11.49
CA PHE A 181 23.44 -15.30 -11.70
C PHE A 181 24.18 -15.30 -10.35
N PHE A 182 25.43 -15.76 -10.36
CA PHE A 182 26.26 -15.82 -9.17
C PHE A 182 27.46 -14.88 -9.26
N ASP A 183 27.72 -14.16 -8.18
CA ASP A 183 28.87 -13.30 -7.91
C ASP A 183 29.08 -12.12 -8.88
N THR A 184 29.21 -12.38 -10.18
CA THR A 184 29.44 -11.37 -11.23
C THR A 184 28.21 -11.25 -12.13
N ASP A 185 27.73 -10.01 -12.35
CA ASP A 185 26.62 -9.73 -13.26
C ASP A 185 27.05 -9.94 -14.72
N PRO A 186 26.44 -10.89 -15.47
CA PRO A 186 26.74 -11.11 -16.88
C PRO A 186 26.15 -10.06 -17.82
N GLY A 187 25.43 -9.07 -17.29
CA GLY A 187 24.66 -8.09 -18.06
C GLY A 187 23.27 -8.60 -18.43
N HIS A 188 22.37 -7.66 -18.74
CA HIS A 188 20.95 -7.90 -18.99
C HIS A 188 20.71 -8.99 -20.05
N GLY A 189 20.03 -10.08 -19.66
CA GLY A 189 19.76 -11.22 -20.55
C GLY A 189 20.91 -12.22 -20.67
N GLY A 190 22.00 -12.03 -19.92
CA GLY A 190 23.14 -12.96 -19.85
C GLY A 190 23.07 -13.93 -18.67
N GLY A 191 22.04 -13.83 -17.81
CA GLY A 191 21.85 -14.72 -16.67
C GLY A 191 21.19 -16.04 -17.06
N THR A 192 21.07 -16.95 -16.09
CA THR A 192 20.33 -18.19 -16.27
C THR A 192 18.82 -17.93 -16.13
N PRO A 193 17.98 -18.28 -17.12
CA PRO A 193 16.55 -18.03 -17.06
C PRO A 193 15.84 -18.76 -15.92
N LEU A 194 14.91 -18.07 -15.26
CA LEU A 194 13.98 -18.62 -14.29
C LEU A 194 12.59 -18.76 -14.93
N GLN A 195 12.01 -19.94 -14.83
CA GLN A 195 10.63 -20.17 -15.23
C GLN A 195 9.69 -19.54 -14.20
N LEU A 196 8.78 -18.69 -14.66
CA LEU A 196 7.78 -18.01 -13.83
C LEU A 196 6.41 -18.64 -14.07
N LEU A 197 5.68 -18.89 -12.98
CA LEU A 197 4.26 -19.17 -13.06
C LEU A 197 3.50 -17.85 -13.10
N ALA A 198 2.54 -17.72 -14.02
CA ALA A 198 1.71 -16.53 -14.14
C ALA A 198 0.95 -16.26 -12.82
N GLY A 199 0.99 -15.02 -12.34
CA GLY A 199 0.26 -14.57 -11.16
C GLY A 199 0.75 -13.21 -10.63
N ASP A 200 -0.07 -12.56 -9.79
CA ASP A 200 0.21 -11.25 -9.17
C ASP A 200 1.35 -11.27 -8.13
N SER A 201 1.99 -12.44 -7.94
CA SER A 201 3.12 -12.64 -7.06
C SER A 201 4.00 -13.73 -7.65
N VAL A 202 5.30 -13.44 -7.81
CA VAL A 202 6.27 -14.43 -8.27
C VAL A 202 6.61 -15.35 -7.10
N HIS A 203 6.00 -16.54 -7.07
CA HIS A 203 6.45 -17.63 -6.21
C HIS A 203 7.47 -18.48 -6.97
N LEU A 204 8.75 -18.21 -6.73
CA LEU A 204 9.83 -18.95 -7.37
C LEU A 204 9.96 -20.34 -6.75
N VAL A 205 9.50 -21.38 -7.44
CA VAL A 205 9.88 -22.77 -7.16
C VAL A 205 10.89 -23.18 -8.22
N ALA A 206 12.14 -22.79 -8.03
CA ALA A 206 13.23 -23.16 -8.93
C ALA A 206 14.21 -24.08 -8.20
N GLU A 207 14.49 -25.24 -8.78
CA GLU A 207 15.70 -25.99 -8.46
C GLU A 207 16.87 -25.23 -9.08
N VAL A 208 17.74 -24.68 -8.23
CA VAL A 208 18.92 -23.91 -8.65
C VAL A 208 20.14 -24.80 -8.48
N GLU A 209 20.80 -25.17 -9.58
CA GLU A 209 22.08 -25.86 -9.54
C GLU A 209 23.17 -24.89 -9.08
N LEU A 210 23.93 -25.30 -8.06
CA LEU A 210 25.04 -24.50 -7.52
C LEU A 210 26.33 -24.87 -8.27
N PRO A 211 26.97 -23.96 -9.03
CA PRO A 211 28.16 -24.28 -9.83
C PRO A 211 29.46 -24.31 -8.99
N PHE A 212 29.36 -24.21 -7.67
CA PHE A 212 30.50 -24.03 -6.78
C PHE A 212 31.15 -25.36 -6.40
N THR A 213 32.45 -25.48 -6.67
CA THR A 213 33.26 -26.67 -6.33
C THR A 213 34.21 -26.44 -5.16
N GLN A 214 34.34 -25.20 -4.69
CA GLN A 214 35.16 -24.80 -3.55
C GLN A 214 34.27 -24.15 -2.48
N PRO A 215 34.61 -24.27 -1.19
CA PRO A 215 33.91 -23.54 -0.14
C PRO A 215 34.13 -22.04 -0.28
N GLY A 216 33.13 -21.29 0.11
CA GLY A 216 33.18 -19.84 0.00
C GLY A 216 31.84 -19.19 0.31
N ILE A 217 31.92 -17.87 0.48
CA ILE A 217 30.75 -17.01 0.48
C ILE A 217 30.49 -16.61 -0.96
N HIS A 218 29.29 -16.90 -1.45
CA HIS A 218 28.82 -16.56 -2.77
C HIS A 218 27.53 -15.74 -2.67
N TYR A 219 27.23 -14.98 -3.71
CA TYR A 219 26.02 -14.19 -3.82
C TYR A 219 25.21 -14.67 -5.01
N MET A 220 23.99 -15.11 -4.76
CA MET A 220 22.99 -15.31 -5.79
C MET A 220 22.25 -14.00 -6.01
N TYR A 221 22.15 -13.57 -7.25
CA TYR A 221 21.37 -12.41 -7.66
C TYR A 221 20.22 -12.87 -8.54
N VAL A 222 19.07 -12.22 -8.40
CA VAL A 222 17.89 -12.40 -9.24
C VAL A 222 17.43 -11.05 -9.74
N ARG A 223 17.08 -10.96 -11.03
CA ARG A 223 16.35 -9.82 -11.57
C ARG A 223 15.22 -10.27 -12.48
N THR A 224 14.25 -9.39 -12.64
CA THR A 224 13.03 -9.60 -13.41
C THR A 224 13.01 -8.65 -14.60
N ARG A 225 12.25 -9.00 -15.64
CA ARG A 225 12.03 -8.16 -16.82
C ARG A 225 10.53 -7.87 -16.95
N SER A 226 10.18 -6.60 -17.13
CA SER A 226 8.79 -6.19 -17.38
C SER A 226 8.34 -6.57 -18.81
N ALA A 227 7.03 -6.49 -19.07
CA ALA A 227 6.46 -6.69 -20.40
C ALA A 227 7.01 -5.71 -21.45
N GLU A 228 7.36 -4.48 -21.03
CA GLU A 228 7.98 -3.43 -21.85
C GLU A 228 9.48 -3.68 -22.08
N GLY A 229 10.01 -4.78 -21.53
CA GLY A 229 11.38 -5.21 -21.73
C GLY A 229 12.40 -4.54 -20.82
N VAL A 230 11.96 -3.80 -19.80
CA VAL A 230 12.81 -3.12 -18.82
C VAL A 230 13.24 -4.11 -17.73
N TRP A 231 14.53 -4.14 -17.42
CA TRP A 231 15.07 -4.97 -16.33
C TRP A 231 14.98 -4.25 -14.99
N SER A 232 14.61 -4.99 -13.95
CA SER A 232 14.59 -4.49 -12.57
C SER A 232 16.00 -4.41 -11.97
N LEU A 233 16.09 -3.78 -10.79
CA LEU A 233 17.24 -3.90 -9.92
C LEU A 233 17.42 -5.35 -9.45
N VAL A 234 18.65 -5.72 -9.10
CA VAL A 234 18.97 -7.06 -8.61
C VAL A 234 18.60 -7.21 -7.14
N GLU A 235 17.93 -8.31 -6.79
CA GLU A 235 17.80 -8.78 -5.41
C GLU A 235 18.85 -9.86 -5.15
N SER A 236 19.54 -9.79 -4.01
CA SER A 236 20.58 -10.77 -3.66
C SER A 236 20.26 -11.62 -2.44
N ARG A 237 20.86 -12.81 -2.42
CA ARG A 237 20.92 -13.71 -1.27
C ARG A 237 22.34 -14.26 -1.13
N VAL A 238 22.81 -14.34 0.11
CA VAL A 238 24.13 -14.91 0.42
C VAL A 238 24.00 -16.42 0.54
N LEU A 239 24.94 -17.13 -0.08
CA LEU A 239 25.11 -18.57 0.03
C LEU A 239 26.48 -18.83 0.64
N TYR A 240 26.53 -19.69 1.66
CA TYR A 240 27.79 -20.18 2.20
C TYR A 240 27.96 -21.65 1.80
N VAL A 241 28.85 -21.90 0.84
CA VAL A 241 29.20 -23.24 0.41
C VAL A 241 30.27 -23.76 1.36
N VAL A 242 29.97 -24.87 2.04
CA VAL A 242 30.94 -25.59 2.86
C VAL A 242 31.48 -26.78 2.09
N HIS A 243 32.69 -27.24 2.43
CA HIS A 243 33.15 -28.54 1.94
C HIS A 243 32.09 -29.61 2.27
N PRO A 244 31.87 -30.59 1.40
CA PRO A 244 31.24 -31.81 1.85
C PRO A 244 32.10 -32.35 2.98
N VAL A 245 31.57 -32.33 4.21
CA VAL A 245 32.13 -33.13 5.30
C VAL A 245 32.21 -34.53 4.73
N LYS A 246 33.42 -35.07 4.58
CA LYS A 246 33.57 -36.50 4.31
C LYS A 246 32.86 -37.22 5.43
N ILE A 247 31.67 -37.73 5.16
CA ILE A 247 30.97 -38.72 5.98
C ILE A 247 31.70 -40.06 5.82
N GLY A 248 32.93 -40.10 6.34
CA GLY A 248 33.52 -41.32 6.86
C GLY A 248 33.22 -41.39 8.36
N ALA A 249 33.19 -42.60 8.93
CA ALA A 249 33.19 -42.72 10.38
C ALA A 249 34.36 -41.90 10.95
N ILE A 250 34.12 -41.15 12.02
CA ILE A 250 35.21 -40.59 12.83
C ILE A 250 35.95 -41.81 13.40
N THR A 251 37.06 -42.20 12.77
CA THR A 251 37.88 -43.33 13.22
C THR A 251 38.86 -42.94 14.32
N ALA A 252 39.10 -41.63 14.50
CA ALA A 252 39.91 -41.07 15.56
C ALA A 252 39.51 -39.62 15.85
N ALA A 253 39.71 -39.19 17.10
CA ALA A 253 39.73 -37.80 17.52
C ALA A 253 40.90 -37.63 18.50
N GLU A 254 41.67 -36.57 18.34
CA GLU A 254 42.73 -36.17 19.28
C GLU A 254 42.36 -34.82 19.90
N TYR A 255 42.74 -34.61 21.16
CA TYR A 255 42.62 -33.32 21.85
C TYR A 255 43.95 -32.98 22.51
N PHE A 256 44.27 -31.70 22.57
CA PHE A 256 45.46 -31.19 23.23
C PHE A 256 45.14 -29.95 24.04
N PHE A 257 46.01 -29.65 25.01
CA PHE A 257 46.05 -28.36 25.69
C PHE A 257 47.36 -27.67 25.33
N ASP A 258 47.26 -26.38 25.02
CA ASP A 258 48.31 -25.41 24.75
C ASP A 258 49.12 -25.56 23.45
N THR A 259 49.61 -26.74 23.06
CA THR A 259 50.39 -26.91 21.82
C THR A 259 49.96 -28.14 21.04
N ASP A 260 49.63 -27.93 19.77
CA ASP A 260 49.21 -28.97 18.83
C ASP A 260 50.37 -29.94 18.56
N PRO A 261 50.23 -31.25 18.88
CA PRO A 261 51.27 -32.24 18.63
C PRO A 261 51.41 -32.61 17.14
N GLY A 262 50.51 -32.15 16.28
CA GLY A 262 50.42 -32.52 14.88
C GLY A 262 49.60 -33.79 14.65
N PHE A 263 49.09 -33.93 13.42
CA PHE A 263 48.13 -34.96 13.03
C PHE A 263 48.57 -36.40 13.39
N GLY A 264 47.78 -37.07 14.24
CA GLY A 264 47.85 -38.51 14.47
C GLY A 264 48.74 -38.95 15.63
N SER A 265 48.79 -38.15 16.71
CA SER A 265 49.63 -38.40 17.89
C SER A 265 48.84 -38.92 19.08
#